data_AF-A0A9Q4MKS3-F1
#
_entry.id   AF-A0A9Q4MKS3-F1
#
_cell.length_a   1.000
_cell.length_b   1.000
_cell.length_c   1.000
_cell.angle_alpha   90.00
_cell.angle_beta   90.00
_cell.angle_gamma   90.00
#
_symmetry.space_group_name_H-M   'P 1'
#
loop_
_entity.id
_entity.type
_entity.pdbx_description
1 polymer ?
#
loop_
_entity_poly.entity_id
_entity_poly.type
_entity_poly.pdbx_seq_one_letter_code
_entity_poly.pdbx_strand_id
1 'polypeptide(L)'
;MHIDFAPPSNGTYNNAGSSRQLANYMEHEDLERMEKGIYTEGFFSLTDDNIYKSKVIKDIDSNIGQLLKTDAKFYAIHVSPSEKELRTMGNTEQEQAEAMKLYIREVFIPEYAKNFNKELSASDIKFYGKIHFDRSRSDNELNMHCHLIVSRKDQANKKKLSPLTNHKNTKNGIIKGGFDRVILFQQVEQGFDKLFGYQRQQTEYFDYHNAMKNSSISEQLKLQQQDFQHSERKIEVNQGNSQKNLLSINLRNEEATGNHKNKQLPNSFISFLSFGTDISANQEEQILKPKKKKRIRR
;
A
#
# COMPACT_ATOMS: atom_id res chain seq x y z
N MET A 1 -0.33 4.99 -0.91
CA MET A 1 0.31 3.73 -0.46
C MET A 1 0.05 2.60 -1.45
N HIS A 2 1.06 1.78 -1.77
CA HIS A 2 0.88 0.62 -2.65
C HIS A 2 0.75 -0.66 -1.83
N ILE A 3 -0.36 -1.38 -2.00
CA ILE A 3 -0.60 -2.68 -1.36
C ILE A 3 -0.92 -3.69 -2.45
N ASP A 4 -0.24 -4.83 -2.41
CA ASP A 4 -0.44 -5.92 -3.36
C ASP A 4 -0.63 -7.26 -2.66
N PHE A 5 -1.47 -8.11 -3.25
CA PHE A 5 -1.67 -9.49 -2.83
C PHE A 5 -0.99 -10.39 -3.84
N ALA A 6 0.15 -10.97 -3.45
CA ALA A 6 0.93 -11.75 -4.40
C ALA A 6 0.10 -12.94 -4.92
N PRO A 7 -0.02 -13.10 -6.25
CA PRO A 7 -0.77 -14.21 -6.80
C PRO A 7 -0.08 -15.54 -6.46
N PRO A 8 -0.84 -16.62 -6.21
CA PRO A 8 -0.27 -17.94 -6.04
C PRO A 8 0.58 -18.31 -7.26
N SER A 9 1.80 -18.81 -7.04
CA SER A 9 2.70 -19.25 -8.10
C SER A 9 3.32 -20.60 -7.76
N ASN A 10 4.07 -21.19 -8.70
CA ASN A 10 4.84 -22.41 -8.43
C ASN A 10 6.19 -22.13 -7.74
N GLY A 11 6.57 -20.86 -7.56
CA GLY A 11 7.83 -20.43 -6.95
C GLY A 11 7.63 -19.91 -5.53
N THR A 12 8.31 -18.82 -5.18
CA THR A 12 8.31 -18.19 -3.84
C THR A 12 6.93 -18.02 -3.20
N TYR A 13 5.93 -17.69 -4.01
CA TYR A 13 4.56 -17.45 -3.56
C TYR A 13 3.65 -18.69 -3.66
N ASN A 14 4.22 -19.90 -3.74
CA ASN A 14 3.45 -21.13 -3.66
C ASN A 14 2.82 -21.27 -2.29
N ASN A 15 1.50 -21.10 -2.26
CA ASN A 15 0.75 -21.15 -1.01
C ASN A 15 -0.01 -22.45 -0.80
N ALA A 16 0.08 -23.45 -1.67
CA ALA A 16 -0.56 -24.75 -1.44
C ALA A 16 0.25 -25.63 -0.46
N GLY A 17 1.55 -25.35 -0.33
CA GLY A 17 2.50 -26.07 0.53
C GLY A 17 2.93 -25.29 1.77
N SER A 18 4.14 -25.58 2.23
CA SER A 18 4.79 -24.92 3.37
C SER A 18 5.11 -23.46 3.07
N SER A 19 4.97 -22.60 4.07
CA SER A 19 5.39 -21.20 4.05
C SER A 19 6.91 -21.00 4.04
N ARG A 20 7.69 -22.08 4.15
CA ARG A 20 9.16 -22.05 4.18
C ARG A 20 9.80 -21.31 3.02
N GLN A 21 9.30 -21.50 1.79
CA GLN A 21 9.89 -20.82 0.63
C GLN A 21 9.73 -19.29 0.73
N LEU A 22 8.53 -18.83 1.09
CA LEU A 22 8.27 -17.41 1.29
C LEU A 22 9.04 -16.86 2.49
N ALA A 23 9.07 -17.58 3.62
CA ALA A 23 9.79 -17.13 4.80
C ALA A 23 11.31 -17.07 4.58
N ASN A 24 11.89 -17.99 3.80
CA ASN A 24 13.28 -17.91 3.37
C ASN A 24 13.52 -16.70 2.46
N TYR A 25 12.62 -16.46 1.50
CA TYR A 25 12.69 -15.25 0.69
C TYR A 25 12.62 -14.01 1.56
N MET A 26 11.75 -13.93 2.58
CA MET A 26 11.67 -12.76 3.45
C MET A 26 12.92 -12.51 4.32
N GLU A 27 13.85 -13.46 4.46
CA GLU A 27 15.13 -13.23 5.17
C GLU A 27 16.31 -12.92 4.24
N HIS A 28 16.13 -12.92 2.91
CA HIS A 28 17.26 -12.73 2.00
C HIS A 28 18.01 -11.41 2.22
N GLU A 29 17.30 -10.32 2.46
CA GLU A 29 17.89 -9.01 2.75
C GLU A 29 18.63 -8.98 4.09
N ASP A 30 18.19 -9.75 5.09
CA ASP A 30 18.90 -9.82 6.37
C ASP A 30 20.30 -10.38 6.21
N LEU A 31 20.44 -11.41 5.36
CA LEU A 31 21.74 -12.02 5.08
C LEU A 31 22.68 -10.98 4.45
N GLU A 32 22.20 -10.22 3.48
CA GLU A 32 22.96 -9.14 2.83
C GLU A 32 23.33 -8.01 3.80
N ARG A 33 22.43 -7.67 4.74
CA ARG A 33 22.70 -6.67 5.79
C ARG A 33 23.70 -7.15 6.83
N MET A 34 23.57 -8.40 7.28
CA MET A 34 24.50 -9.01 8.25
C MET A 34 25.92 -9.08 7.69
N GLU A 35 26.08 -9.40 6.40
CA GLU A 35 27.38 -9.35 5.71
C GLU A 35 28.02 -7.96 5.76
N LYS A 36 27.20 -6.90 5.76
CA LYS A 36 27.62 -5.50 5.86
C LYS A 36 27.73 -5.00 7.32
N GLY A 37 27.46 -5.85 8.32
CA GLY A 37 27.41 -5.46 9.72
C GLY A 37 26.28 -4.49 10.07
N ILE A 38 25.23 -4.45 9.24
CA ILE A 38 24.05 -3.59 9.42
C ILE A 38 23.02 -4.34 10.26
N TYR A 39 22.33 -3.60 11.13
CA TYR A 39 21.22 -4.12 11.93
C TYR A 39 20.12 -4.74 11.06
N THR A 40 19.61 -5.89 11.50
CA THR A 40 18.48 -6.59 10.86
C THR A 40 17.28 -6.58 11.78
N GLU A 41 16.10 -6.38 11.18
CA GLU A 41 14.85 -6.54 11.89
C GLU A 41 14.50 -8.02 12.05
N GLY A 42 13.70 -8.41 13.04
CA GLY A 42 13.14 -9.77 13.08
C GLY A 42 11.84 -9.88 12.29
N PHE A 43 11.22 -11.08 12.29
CA PHE A 43 9.79 -11.10 12.00
C PHE A 43 9.02 -10.50 13.19
N PHE A 44 7.83 -9.97 12.92
CA PHE A 44 6.93 -9.47 13.95
C PHE A 44 5.52 -10.02 13.78
N SER A 45 4.73 -9.98 14.84
CA SER A 45 3.31 -10.33 14.86
C SER A 45 2.49 -9.15 15.39
N LEU A 46 1.22 -9.39 15.74
CA LEU A 46 0.36 -8.39 16.35
C LEU A 46 0.96 -7.82 17.66
N THR A 47 1.64 -8.65 18.46
CA THR A 47 2.12 -8.27 19.80
C THR A 47 3.62 -8.47 19.99
N ASP A 48 4.24 -9.33 19.20
CA ASP A 48 5.63 -9.75 19.44
C ASP A 48 6.53 -9.25 18.31
N ASP A 49 7.77 -8.90 18.67
CA ASP A 49 8.86 -8.58 17.77
C ASP A 49 9.94 -9.66 17.83
N ASN A 50 10.93 -9.60 16.94
CA ASN A 50 12.11 -10.47 16.96
C ASN A 50 11.79 -11.97 16.89
N ILE A 51 10.76 -12.32 16.13
CA ILE A 51 10.30 -13.70 15.93
C ILE A 51 11.22 -14.41 14.94
N TYR A 52 11.72 -15.59 15.30
CA TYR A 52 12.51 -16.42 14.40
C TYR A 52 11.67 -17.01 13.26
N LYS A 53 12.23 -17.07 12.04
CA LYS A 53 11.62 -17.74 10.88
C LYS A 53 11.10 -19.15 11.17
N SER A 54 11.82 -19.95 11.95
CA SER A 54 11.41 -21.32 12.28
C SER A 54 10.07 -21.36 13.00
N LYS A 55 9.80 -20.38 13.88
CA LYS A 55 8.52 -20.20 14.55
C LYS A 55 7.43 -19.78 13.58
N VAL A 56 7.71 -18.81 12.70
CA VAL A 56 6.78 -18.37 11.63
C VAL A 56 6.32 -19.55 10.79
N ILE A 57 7.26 -20.35 10.28
CA ILE A 57 6.99 -21.53 9.45
C ILE A 57 6.12 -22.53 10.22
N LYS A 58 6.51 -22.88 11.44
CA LYS A 58 5.76 -23.83 12.28
C LYS A 58 4.33 -23.36 12.53
N ASP A 59 4.17 -22.08 12.89
CA ASP A 59 2.90 -21.52 13.30
C ASP A 59 1.93 -21.36 12.13
N ILE A 60 2.42 -21.02 10.93
CA ILE A 60 1.60 -20.94 9.70
C ILE A 60 1.29 -22.34 9.16
N ASP A 61 2.28 -23.22 9.05
CA ASP A 61 2.11 -24.55 8.44
C ASP A 61 1.24 -25.49 9.29
N SER A 62 1.17 -25.26 10.60
CA SER A 62 0.26 -26.00 11.48
C SER A 62 -1.19 -25.46 11.47
N ASN A 63 -1.42 -24.23 11.00
CA ASN A 63 -2.75 -23.60 10.99
C ASN A 63 -3.56 -23.90 9.71
N ILE A 64 -3.70 -25.19 9.39
CA ILE A 64 -4.27 -25.65 8.10
C ILE A 64 -5.52 -26.53 8.25
N GLY A 65 -6.25 -26.36 9.36
CA GLY A 65 -7.40 -27.19 9.71
C GLY A 65 -8.46 -27.23 8.62
N GLN A 66 -8.79 -28.44 8.17
CA GLN A 66 -9.77 -28.73 7.10
C GLN A 66 -9.42 -28.11 5.73
N LEU A 67 -8.16 -27.76 5.50
CA LEU A 67 -7.66 -27.40 4.17
C LEU A 67 -7.19 -28.64 3.44
N LEU A 68 -7.57 -28.77 2.17
CA LEU A 68 -7.13 -29.85 1.30
C LEU A 68 -5.67 -29.64 0.85
N LYS A 69 -5.07 -30.64 0.21
CA LYS A 69 -3.69 -30.53 -0.29
C LYS A 69 -3.50 -29.36 -1.27
N THR A 70 -4.46 -29.15 -2.15
CA THR A 70 -4.44 -28.09 -3.19
C THR A 70 -4.94 -26.74 -2.70
N ASP A 71 -5.52 -26.67 -1.50
CA ASP A 71 -5.99 -25.42 -0.93
C ASP A 71 -4.80 -24.50 -0.61
N ALA A 72 -4.90 -23.20 -0.91
CA ALA A 72 -4.01 -22.20 -0.33
C ALA A 72 -3.97 -22.36 1.21
N LYS A 73 -2.80 -22.20 1.83
CA LYS A 73 -2.54 -22.31 3.27
C LYS A 73 -2.26 -20.95 3.90
N PHE A 74 -1.69 -20.05 3.11
CA PHE A 74 -1.42 -18.66 3.47
C PHE A 74 -1.58 -17.74 2.25
N TYR A 75 -1.47 -16.45 2.48
CA TYR A 75 -1.40 -15.42 1.45
C TYR A 75 -0.22 -14.50 1.76
N ALA A 76 0.48 -14.07 0.72
CA ALA A 76 1.53 -13.08 0.82
C ALA A 76 0.95 -11.71 0.48
N ILE A 77 1.27 -10.70 1.29
CA ILE A 77 0.84 -9.32 1.08
C ILE A 77 2.08 -8.44 1.11
N HIS A 78 2.16 -7.50 0.18
CA HIS A 78 3.17 -6.46 0.15
C HIS A 78 2.52 -5.15 0.54
N VAL A 79 3.07 -4.49 1.55
CA VAL A 79 2.67 -3.14 1.95
C VAL A 79 3.87 -2.23 1.69
N SER A 80 3.70 -1.25 0.83
CA SER A 80 4.78 -0.38 0.39
C SER A 80 4.29 1.07 0.41
N PRO A 81 4.55 1.80 1.49
CA PRO A 81 4.32 3.23 1.53
C PRO A 81 5.14 3.94 0.46
N SER A 82 4.64 5.09 0.01
CA SER A 82 5.38 6.01 -0.84
C SER A 82 6.49 6.68 -0.06
N GLU A 83 7.44 7.28 -0.76
CA GLU A 83 8.50 8.08 -0.13
C GLU A 83 7.95 9.16 0.81
N LYS A 84 6.87 9.85 0.43
CA LYS A 84 6.24 10.88 1.28
C LYS A 84 5.62 10.27 2.54
N GLU A 85 5.02 9.09 2.42
CA GLU A 85 4.46 8.36 3.54
C GLU A 85 5.58 7.90 4.50
N LEU A 86 6.69 7.38 3.96
CA LEU A 86 7.87 7.00 4.75
C LEU A 86 8.48 8.20 5.50
N ARG A 87 8.62 9.36 4.85
CA ARG A 87 9.07 10.60 5.51
C ARG A 87 8.14 11.03 6.66
N THR A 88 6.86 10.69 6.58
CA THR A 88 5.89 10.97 7.66
C THR A 88 6.00 9.94 8.79
N MET A 89 6.41 8.71 8.48
CA MET A 89 6.63 7.64 9.46
C MET A 89 7.88 7.86 10.33
N GLY A 90 8.89 8.59 9.83
CA GLY A 90 10.09 8.90 10.61
C GLY A 90 11.24 9.46 9.77
N ASN A 91 12.25 10.01 10.45
CA ASN A 91 13.45 10.55 9.81
C ASN A 91 14.57 9.52 9.67
N THR A 92 14.53 8.46 10.49
CA THR A 92 15.53 7.36 10.45
C THR A 92 14.89 6.05 10.02
N GLU A 93 15.69 5.12 9.49
CA GLU A 93 15.23 3.76 9.14
C GLU A 93 14.57 3.07 10.35
N GLN A 94 15.10 3.24 11.55
CA GLN A 94 14.55 2.63 12.75
C GLN A 94 13.19 3.23 13.14
N GLU A 95 13.05 4.56 13.11
CA GLU A 95 11.76 5.23 13.36
C GLU A 95 10.71 4.80 12.35
N GLN A 96 11.09 4.76 11.06
CA GLN A 96 10.19 4.31 9.99
C GLN A 96 9.78 2.84 10.17
N ALA A 97 10.70 1.96 10.60
CA ALA A 97 10.39 0.56 10.81
C ALA A 97 9.41 0.36 11.97
N GLU A 98 9.61 1.06 13.09
CA GLU A 98 8.69 1.03 14.23
C GLU A 98 7.31 1.61 13.87
N ALA A 99 7.28 2.73 13.14
CA ALA A 99 6.04 3.30 12.62
C ALA A 99 5.32 2.37 11.63
N MET A 100 6.06 1.65 10.78
CA MET A 100 5.49 0.64 9.88
C MET A 100 4.86 -0.51 10.69
N LYS A 101 5.54 -1.05 11.72
CA LYS A 101 4.96 -2.08 12.59
C LYS A 101 3.68 -1.57 13.25
N LEU A 102 3.70 -0.35 13.79
CA LEU A 102 2.53 0.30 14.38
C LEU A 102 1.38 0.41 13.38
N TYR A 103 1.64 0.89 12.17
CA TYR A 103 0.65 0.97 11.09
C TYR A 103 0.04 -0.40 10.76
N ILE A 104 0.87 -1.44 10.67
CA ILE A 104 0.39 -2.80 10.41
C ILE A 104 -0.52 -3.29 11.56
N ARG A 105 -0.12 -3.05 12.81
CA ARG A 105 -0.84 -3.49 14.02
C ARG A 105 -2.15 -2.73 14.26
N GLU A 106 -2.13 -1.41 14.12
CA GLU A 106 -3.23 -0.51 14.50
C GLU A 106 -4.20 -0.21 13.35
N VAL A 107 -3.77 -0.35 12.10
CA VAL A 107 -4.59 -0.01 10.93
C VAL A 107 -4.77 -1.20 10.00
N PHE A 108 -3.67 -1.72 9.45
CA PHE A 108 -3.77 -2.68 8.35
C PHE A 108 -4.47 -3.98 8.75
N ILE A 109 -4.01 -4.63 9.83
CA ILE A 109 -4.56 -5.91 10.28
C ILE A 109 -5.99 -5.79 10.83
N PRO A 110 -6.34 -4.75 11.62
CA PRO A 110 -7.73 -4.49 12.02
C PRO A 110 -8.68 -4.33 10.82
N GLU A 111 -8.33 -3.50 9.84
CA GLU A 111 -9.16 -3.30 8.64
C GLU A 111 -9.21 -4.57 7.78
N TYR A 112 -8.09 -5.31 7.68
CA TYR A 112 -8.04 -6.61 7.02
C TYR A 112 -9.00 -7.62 7.66
N ALA A 113 -9.04 -7.70 9.00
CA ALA A 113 -9.94 -8.59 9.73
C ALA A 113 -11.41 -8.23 9.50
N LYS A 114 -11.74 -6.95 9.67
CA LYS A 114 -13.11 -6.42 9.53
C LYS A 114 -13.66 -6.64 8.13
N ASN A 115 -12.82 -6.51 7.10
CA ASN A 115 -13.20 -6.65 5.70
C ASN A 115 -13.79 -8.03 5.35
N PHE A 116 -13.47 -9.07 6.13
CA PHE A 116 -14.06 -10.39 5.91
C PHE A 116 -15.57 -10.49 6.18
N ASN A 117 -16.14 -9.53 6.92
CA ASN A 117 -17.54 -9.55 7.39
C ASN A 117 -17.90 -10.85 8.14
N LYS A 118 -17.00 -11.30 9.02
CA LYS A 118 -17.12 -12.56 9.78
C LYS A 118 -16.96 -12.36 11.30
N GLU A 119 -17.20 -11.15 11.80
CA GLU A 119 -17.00 -10.81 13.23
C GLU A 119 -15.59 -11.19 13.68
N LEU A 120 -14.59 -10.71 12.92
CA LEU A 120 -13.18 -10.93 13.18
C LEU A 120 -12.56 -9.64 13.66
N SER A 121 -11.66 -9.78 14.62
CA SER A 121 -10.77 -8.76 15.14
C SER A 121 -9.34 -9.00 14.66
N ALA A 122 -8.44 -8.05 14.92
CA ALA A 122 -7.02 -8.20 14.61
C ALA A 122 -6.40 -9.45 15.26
N SER A 123 -6.79 -9.78 16.49
CA SER A 123 -6.30 -10.95 17.22
C SER A 123 -6.74 -12.30 16.64
N ASP A 124 -7.75 -12.30 15.76
CA ASP A 124 -8.16 -13.51 15.04
C ASP A 124 -7.30 -13.78 13.81
N ILE A 125 -6.50 -12.80 13.36
CA ILE A 125 -5.68 -12.91 12.16
C ILE A 125 -4.31 -13.45 12.54
N LYS A 126 -4.01 -14.68 12.12
CA LYS A 126 -2.68 -15.26 12.27
C LYS A 126 -1.78 -14.75 11.15
N PHE A 127 -0.92 -13.79 11.45
CA PHE A 127 0.04 -13.23 10.50
C PHE A 127 1.44 -13.07 11.10
N TYR A 128 2.42 -12.97 10.21
CA TYR A 128 3.76 -12.51 10.55
C TYR A 128 4.24 -11.53 9.49
N GLY A 129 4.83 -10.42 9.91
CA GLY A 129 5.40 -9.40 9.05
C GLY A 129 6.93 -9.41 9.09
N LYS A 130 7.53 -8.87 8.04
CA LYS A 130 8.95 -8.62 7.92
C LYS A 130 9.17 -7.33 7.16
N ILE A 131 9.94 -6.41 7.73
CA ILE A 131 10.29 -5.14 7.11
C ILE A 131 11.56 -5.34 6.29
N HIS A 132 11.49 -4.90 5.05
CA HIS A 132 12.62 -4.72 4.17
C HIS A 132 12.86 -3.23 3.95
N PHE A 133 14.12 -2.82 3.82
CA PHE A 133 14.48 -1.40 3.74
C PHE A 133 14.89 -0.97 2.33
N ASP A 134 15.39 -1.91 1.52
CA ASP A 134 15.82 -1.65 0.15
C ASP A 134 15.02 -2.48 -0.88
N ARG A 135 14.78 -1.87 -2.04
CA ARG A 135 14.39 -2.56 -3.27
C ARG A 135 15.60 -2.46 -4.18
N SER A 136 16.32 -3.57 -4.34
CA SER A 136 17.53 -3.72 -5.17
C SER A 136 17.36 -3.44 -6.68
N ARG A 137 16.30 -2.73 -7.09
CA ARG A 137 15.88 -2.50 -8.49
C ARG A 137 15.54 -1.04 -8.81
N SER A 138 15.74 -0.07 -7.92
CA SER A 138 15.45 1.34 -8.22
C SER A 138 16.41 2.31 -7.51
N ASP A 139 16.79 3.37 -8.22
CA ASP A 139 17.64 4.48 -7.73
C ASP A 139 16.97 5.37 -6.65
N ASN A 140 15.84 4.94 -6.07
CA ASN A 140 15.11 5.69 -5.06
C ASN A 140 15.72 5.46 -3.66
N GLU A 141 15.96 6.53 -2.92
CA GLU A 141 16.63 6.50 -1.60
C GLU A 141 15.78 5.92 -0.45
N LEU A 142 14.45 5.85 -0.61
CA LEU A 142 13.52 5.33 0.42
C LEU A 142 12.63 4.23 -0.17
N ASN A 143 13.00 2.97 0.08
CA ASN A 143 12.34 1.78 -0.45
C ASN A 143 11.81 0.82 0.62
N MET A 144 11.62 1.32 1.85
CA MET A 144 11.11 0.49 2.94
C MET A 144 9.71 -0.06 2.62
N HIS A 145 9.56 -1.37 2.79
CA HIS A 145 8.30 -2.08 2.58
C HIS A 145 8.16 -3.23 3.57
N CYS A 146 6.92 -3.66 3.79
CA CYS A 146 6.62 -4.80 4.64
C CYS A 146 6.07 -5.95 3.81
N HIS A 147 6.68 -7.12 3.96
CA HIS A 147 6.12 -8.39 3.53
C HIS A 147 5.28 -8.98 4.68
N LEU A 148 4.07 -9.46 4.40
CA LEU A 148 3.22 -10.17 5.35
C LEU A 148 2.95 -11.58 4.86
N ILE A 149 3.06 -12.56 5.75
CA ILE A 149 2.53 -13.91 5.60
C ILE A 149 1.28 -14.01 6.45
N VAL A 150 0.11 -14.19 5.83
CA VAL A 150 -1.17 -14.30 6.54
C VAL A 150 -1.75 -15.69 6.33
N SER A 151 -2.07 -16.40 7.42
CA SER A 151 -2.71 -17.71 7.33
C SER A 151 -4.08 -17.61 6.66
N ARG A 152 -4.44 -18.63 5.86
CA ARG A 152 -5.80 -18.77 5.32
C ARG A 152 -6.82 -19.08 6.42
N LYS A 153 -6.37 -19.51 7.60
CA LYS A 153 -7.24 -19.79 8.73
C LYS A 153 -7.10 -18.68 9.76
N ASP A 154 -8.19 -18.39 10.47
CA ASP A 154 -8.11 -17.61 11.70
C ASP A 154 -7.21 -18.31 12.73
N GLN A 155 -6.82 -17.59 13.78
CA GLN A 155 -5.94 -18.09 14.83
C GLN A 155 -6.52 -19.30 15.57
N ALA A 156 -7.86 -19.39 15.67
CA ALA A 156 -8.58 -20.52 16.25
C ALA A 156 -8.68 -21.74 15.31
N ASN A 157 -8.18 -21.65 14.08
CA ASN A 157 -8.22 -22.69 13.05
C ASN A 157 -9.66 -23.12 12.64
N LYS A 158 -10.64 -22.22 12.77
CA LYS A 158 -12.06 -22.44 12.48
C LYS A 158 -12.49 -21.80 11.16
N LYS A 159 -12.31 -20.50 10.98
CA LYS A 159 -12.80 -19.74 9.81
C LYS A 159 -11.77 -19.75 8.68
N LYS A 160 -12.24 -19.94 7.42
CA LYS A 160 -11.41 -19.74 6.20
C LYS A 160 -11.48 -18.28 5.75
N LEU A 161 -10.32 -17.66 5.58
CA LEU A 161 -10.08 -16.26 5.25
C LEU A 161 -9.33 -16.21 3.92
N SER A 162 -9.99 -15.78 2.85
CA SER A 162 -9.38 -15.68 1.53
C SER A 162 -9.54 -14.25 1.02
N PRO A 163 -8.48 -13.41 0.99
CA PRO A 163 -8.54 -12.05 0.46
C PRO A 163 -8.61 -12.01 -1.07
N LEU A 164 -8.37 -13.16 -1.72
CA LEU A 164 -8.44 -13.35 -3.17
C LEU A 164 -9.82 -13.85 -3.64
N THR A 165 -10.83 -13.87 -2.76
CA THR A 165 -12.19 -14.27 -3.15
C THR A 165 -12.85 -13.25 -4.09
N ASN A 166 -13.77 -13.72 -4.93
CA ASN A 166 -14.67 -12.85 -5.72
C ASN A 166 -15.96 -12.50 -4.96
N HIS A 167 -16.23 -13.17 -3.84
CA HIS A 167 -17.35 -12.85 -2.96
C HIS A 167 -17.00 -11.62 -2.12
N LYS A 168 -17.78 -10.54 -2.21
CA LYS A 168 -17.51 -9.28 -1.48
C LYS A 168 -18.47 -9.08 -0.30
N ASN A 169 -19.75 -8.87 -0.60
CA ASN A 169 -20.81 -8.64 0.39
C ASN A 169 -21.95 -9.65 0.20
N THR A 170 -21.61 -10.94 0.10
CA THR A 170 -22.61 -11.98 -0.11
C THR A 170 -23.41 -12.21 1.17
N LYS A 171 -24.70 -11.84 1.14
CA LYS A 171 -25.63 -12.01 2.28
C LYS A 171 -26.40 -13.34 2.24
N ASN A 172 -26.52 -13.96 1.06
CA ASN A 172 -27.36 -15.12 0.80
C ASN A 172 -26.53 -16.33 0.33
N GLY A 173 -26.93 -17.54 0.75
CA GLY A 173 -26.26 -18.80 0.42
C GLY A 173 -25.35 -19.33 1.52
N ILE A 174 -24.63 -20.42 1.21
CA ILE A 174 -23.72 -21.11 2.15
C ILE A 174 -22.50 -20.22 2.48
N ILE A 175 -22.06 -19.40 1.52
CA ILE A 175 -20.96 -18.44 1.70
C ILE A 175 -21.56 -17.09 2.08
N LYS A 176 -21.50 -16.77 3.37
CA LYS A 176 -21.83 -15.44 3.90
C LYS A 176 -20.55 -14.62 4.12
N GLY A 177 -20.62 -13.33 3.82
CA GLY A 177 -19.50 -12.39 3.87
C GLY A 177 -18.68 -12.37 2.58
N GLY A 178 -17.42 -11.98 2.67
CA GLY A 178 -16.54 -11.84 1.51
C GLY A 178 -15.33 -10.98 1.82
N PHE A 179 -14.59 -10.53 0.81
CA PHE A 179 -13.47 -9.61 0.97
C PHE A 179 -13.46 -8.66 -0.22
N ASP A 180 -13.42 -7.36 0.04
CA ASP A 180 -13.31 -6.32 -0.98
C ASP A 180 -12.00 -5.55 -0.83
N ARG A 181 -11.07 -5.83 -1.75
CA ARG A 181 -9.75 -5.18 -1.80
C ARG A 181 -9.85 -3.66 -2.00
N VAL A 182 -10.85 -3.17 -2.74
CA VAL A 182 -11.04 -1.73 -2.93
C VAL A 182 -11.37 -1.06 -1.61
N ILE A 183 -12.31 -1.66 -0.86
CA ILE A 183 -12.67 -1.16 0.48
C ILE A 183 -11.47 -1.21 1.42
N LEU A 184 -10.67 -2.29 1.38
CA LEU A 184 -9.47 -2.39 2.21
C LEU A 184 -8.53 -1.20 1.92
N PHE A 185 -8.18 -0.99 0.65
CA PHE A 185 -7.21 0.03 0.27
C PHE A 185 -7.68 1.43 0.66
N GLN A 186 -8.95 1.76 0.46
CA GLN A 186 -9.53 3.03 0.91
C GLN A 186 -9.44 3.20 2.44
N GLN A 187 -9.81 2.17 3.22
CA GLN A 187 -9.83 2.26 4.68
C GLN A 187 -8.43 2.37 5.26
N VAL A 188 -7.46 1.63 4.72
CA VAL A 188 -6.10 1.66 5.25
C VAL A 188 -5.34 2.93 4.85
N GLU A 189 -5.65 3.55 3.70
CA GLU A 189 -5.17 4.91 3.38
C GLU A 189 -5.73 5.93 4.38
N GLN A 190 -7.03 5.91 4.64
CA GLN A 190 -7.64 6.81 5.63
C GLN A 190 -7.12 6.57 7.05
N GLY A 191 -6.87 5.30 7.40
CA GLY A 191 -6.30 4.93 8.69
C GLY A 191 -4.86 5.42 8.83
N PHE A 192 -4.04 5.31 7.77
CA PHE A 192 -2.71 5.89 7.73
C PHE A 192 -2.75 7.40 7.94
N ASP A 193 -3.62 8.09 7.18
CA ASP A 193 -3.74 9.55 7.24
C ASP A 193 -4.12 10.04 8.64
N LYS A 194 -5.01 9.31 9.33
CA LYS A 194 -5.38 9.59 10.73
C LYS A 194 -4.26 9.27 11.71
N LEU A 195 -3.59 8.13 11.55
CA LEU A 195 -2.57 7.66 12.49
C LEU A 195 -1.34 8.57 12.48
N PHE A 196 -0.92 9.04 11.31
CA PHE A 196 0.30 9.85 11.16
C PHE A 196 0.02 11.33 10.84
N GLY A 197 -1.24 11.75 10.78
CA GLY A 197 -1.60 13.12 10.40
C GLY A 197 -1.22 13.47 8.96
N TYR A 198 -1.16 12.49 8.05
CA TYR A 198 -0.75 12.70 6.67
C TYR A 198 -1.82 13.42 5.85
N GLN A 199 -1.46 14.55 5.25
CA GLN A 199 -2.36 15.32 4.38
C GLN A 199 -2.27 14.83 2.93
N ARG A 200 -2.91 13.68 2.67
CA ARG A 200 -2.94 13.06 1.35
C ARG A 200 -3.57 13.97 0.30
N GLN A 201 -2.85 14.19 -0.81
CA GLN A 201 -3.39 14.92 -1.96
C GLN A 201 -4.34 14.02 -2.76
N GLN A 202 -5.29 14.64 -3.48
CA GLN A 202 -6.28 13.91 -4.28
C GLN A 202 -5.65 12.92 -5.26
N THR A 203 -4.52 13.30 -5.86
CA THR A 203 -3.77 12.49 -6.83
C THR A 203 -3.06 11.27 -6.22
N GLU A 204 -2.97 11.19 -4.89
CA GLU A 204 -2.28 10.13 -4.15
C GLU A 204 -3.23 9.06 -3.60
N TYR A 205 -4.55 9.26 -3.72
CA TYR A 205 -5.54 8.27 -3.29
C TYR A 205 -5.56 7.08 -4.23
N PHE A 206 -5.82 5.90 -3.66
CA PHE A 206 -6.06 4.67 -4.40
C PHE A 206 -7.12 4.86 -5.49
N ASP A 207 -8.24 5.52 -5.15
CA ASP A 207 -9.34 5.73 -6.10
C ASP A 207 -8.92 6.54 -7.32
N TYR A 208 -8.07 7.55 -7.12
CA TYR A 208 -7.52 8.35 -8.21
C TYR A 208 -6.63 7.51 -9.12
N HIS A 209 -5.65 6.80 -8.54
CA HIS A 209 -4.77 5.90 -9.32
C HIS A 209 -5.55 4.81 -10.06
N ASN A 210 -6.57 4.24 -9.40
CA ASN A 210 -7.42 3.21 -9.97
C ASN A 210 -8.27 3.75 -11.14
N ALA A 211 -8.81 4.96 -11.02
CA ALA A 211 -9.52 5.63 -12.12
C ALA A 211 -8.56 5.97 -13.28
N MET A 212 -7.40 6.55 -12.98
CA MET A 212 -6.41 6.86 -14.02
C MET A 212 -5.94 5.63 -14.80
N LYS A 213 -5.90 4.45 -14.17
CA LYS A 213 -5.51 3.20 -14.82
C LYS A 213 -6.63 2.53 -15.63
N ASN A 214 -7.88 2.62 -15.17
CA ASN A 214 -8.97 1.80 -15.70
C ASN A 214 -10.08 2.58 -16.44
N SER A 215 -10.12 3.91 -16.31
CA SER A 215 -11.13 4.75 -16.96
C SER A 215 -10.76 5.10 -18.40
N SER A 216 -11.74 5.59 -19.16
CA SER A 216 -11.51 6.08 -20.53
C SER A 216 -10.62 7.33 -20.56
N ILE A 217 -9.96 7.59 -21.68
CA ILE A 217 -9.10 8.78 -21.86
C ILE A 217 -9.85 10.08 -21.55
N SER A 218 -11.13 10.18 -21.94
CA SER A 218 -11.94 11.38 -21.65
C SER A 218 -12.19 11.58 -20.16
N GLU A 219 -12.41 10.52 -19.40
CA GLU A 219 -12.59 10.58 -17.95
C GLU A 219 -11.28 10.92 -17.24
N GLN A 220 -10.15 10.36 -17.70
CA GLN A 220 -8.82 10.69 -17.18
C GLN A 220 -8.52 12.19 -17.33
N LEU A 221 -8.77 12.76 -18.52
CA LEU A 221 -8.59 14.20 -18.77
C LEU A 221 -9.47 15.06 -17.88
N LYS A 222 -10.71 14.63 -17.60
CA LYS A 222 -11.61 15.35 -16.67
C LYS A 222 -11.08 15.35 -15.24
N LEU A 223 -10.58 14.21 -14.76
CA LEU A 223 -9.99 14.11 -13.41
C LEU A 223 -8.76 15.02 -13.28
N GLN A 224 -7.87 14.99 -14.27
CA GLN A 224 -6.71 15.89 -14.30
C GLN A 224 -7.13 17.36 -14.30
N GLN A 225 -8.10 17.76 -15.12
CA GLN A 225 -8.62 19.14 -15.14
C GLN A 225 -9.20 19.58 -13.79
N GLN A 226 -9.94 18.69 -13.11
CA GLN A 226 -10.49 18.98 -11.78
C GLN A 226 -9.38 19.18 -10.74
N ASP A 227 -8.31 18.40 -10.80
CA ASP A 227 -7.15 18.57 -9.92
C ASP A 227 -6.44 19.90 -10.15
N PHE A 228 -6.25 20.31 -11.42
CA PHE A 228 -5.68 21.61 -11.77
C PHE A 228 -6.53 22.78 -11.24
N GLN A 229 -7.85 22.74 -11.44
CA GLN A 229 -8.74 23.78 -10.91
C GLN A 229 -8.78 23.83 -9.38
N HIS A 230 -8.59 22.69 -8.72
CA HIS A 230 -8.54 22.64 -7.26
C HIS A 230 -7.20 23.17 -6.73
N SER A 231 -6.08 22.88 -7.40
CA SER A 231 -4.77 23.42 -7.03
C SER A 231 -4.70 24.94 -7.24
N GLU A 232 -5.26 25.47 -8.33
CA GLU A 232 -5.39 26.92 -8.57
C GLU A 232 -6.20 27.61 -7.46
N ARG A 233 -7.38 27.07 -7.11
CA ARG A 233 -8.22 27.63 -6.02
C ARG A 233 -7.52 27.61 -4.66
N LYS A 234 -6.73 26.58 -4.35
CA LYS A 234 -5.93 26.54 -3.12
C LYS A 234 -4.85 27.64 -3.10
N ILE A 235 -4.22 27.92 -4.25
CA ILE A 235 -3.23 29.00 -4.38
C ILE A 235 -3.89 30.36 -4.15
N GLU A 236 -5.06 30.60 -4.76
CA GLU A 236 -5.82 31.85 -4.59
C GLU A 236 -6.24 32.10 -3.13
N VAL A 237 -6.77 31.07 -2.45
CA VAL A 237 -7.15 31.16 -1.03
C VAL A 237 -5.94 31.46 -0.13
N ASN A 238 -4.79 30.85 -0.41
CA ASN A 238 -3.56 31.09 0.34
C ASN A 238 -2.98 32.50 0.08
N GLN A 239 -3.07 33.02 -1.14
CA GLN A 239 -2.68 34.41 -1.43
C GLN A 239 -3.63 35.43 -0.78
N GLY A 240 -4.94 35.19 -0.77
CA GLY A 240 -5.92 36.05 -0.10
C GLY A 240 -5.76 36.08 1.42
N ASN A 241 -5.34 34.99 2.04
CA ASN A 241 -5.01 34.95 3.47
C ASN A 241 -3.66 35.62 3.79
N SER A 242 -2.66 35.53 2.90
CA SER A 242 -1.42 36.30 3.04
C SER A 242 -1.66 37.82 2.92
N GLN A 243 -2.56 38.26 2.04
CA GLN A 243 -2.99 39.66 1.96
C GLN A 243 -3.74 40.11 3.23
N LYS A 244 -4.58 39.25 3.83
CA LYS A 244 -5.23 39.53 5.13
C LYS A 244 -4.25 39.58 6.31
N ASN A 245 -3.20 38.76 6.30
CA ASN A 245 -2.12 38.82 7.31
C ASN A 245 -1.19 40.04 7.11
N LEU A 246 -1.05 40.53 5.87
CA LEU A 246 -0.37 41.82 5.62
C LEU A 246 -1.24 43.02 6.06
N LEU A 247 -2.57 42.92 5.92
CA LEU A 247 -3.53 43.94 6.36
C LEU A 247 -3.71 43.97 7.88
N SER A 248 -3.49 42.88 8.60
CA SER A 248 -3.58 42.85 10.08
C SER A 248 -2.29 43.30 10.77
N ILE A 249 -1.13 43.18 10.13
CA ILE A 249 0.15 43.69 10.65
C ILE A 249 0.28 45.22 10.43
N ASN A 250 -0.42 45.79 9.44
CA ASN A 250 -0.32 47.21 9.10
C ASN A 250 -1.32 48.15 9.81
N LEU A 251 -2.06 47.69 10.83
CA LEU A 251 -2.90 48.57 11.68
C LEU A 251 -2.31 48.91 13.06
N ARG A 252 -1.03 48.60 13.26
CA ARG A 252 -0.27 49.09 14.43
C ARG A 252 1.12 49.48 13.96
N ASN A 253 1.25 50.76 13.61
CA ASN A 253 2.46 51.60 13.57
C ASN A 253 2.41 52.54 12.35
N GLU A 254 1.62 53.61 12.46
CA GLU A 254 2.01 54.87 11.81
C GLU A 254 2.85 55.64 12.82
N GLU A 255 4.15 55.76 12.55
CA GLU A 255 4.85 57.04 12.50
C GLU A 255 6.29 56.85 11.99
N ALA A 256 6.76 57.83 11.23
CA ALA A 256 8.13 58.07 10.75
C ALA A 256 8.58 57.49 9.38
N THR A 257 8.31 58.30 8.34
CA THR A 257 9.27 58.83 7.36
C THR A 257 10.27 57.91 6.62
N GLY A 258 10.17 57.91 5.28
CA GLY A 258 11.35 58.21 4.43
C GLY A 258 11.84 57.13 3.44
N ASN A 259 11.69 57.46 2.15
CA ASN A 259 12.52 57.08 0.99
C ASN A 259 12.42 55.71 0.29
N HIS A 260 11.98 55.82 -0.98
CA HIS A 260 12.31 55.06 -2.19
C HIS A 260 13.30 53.87 -2.08
N LYS A 261 12.88 52.72 -2.65
CA LYS A 261 13.65 51.99 -3.68
C LYS A 261 12.79 50.96 -4.44
N ASN A 262 12.89 51.06 -5.76
CA ASN A 262 12.46 50.14 -6.80
C ASN A 262 13.00 48.71 -6.54
N LYS A 263 12.15 47.67 -6.56
CA LYS A 263 12.61 46.30 -6.86
C LYS A 263 11.56 45.51 -7.64
N GLN A 264 12.07 44.93 -8.71
CA GLN A 264 11.43 44.14 -9.76
C GLN A 264 10.72 42.90 -9.21
N LEU A 265 9.60 42.59 -9.85
CA LEU A 265 8.89 41.31 -9.77
C LEU A 265 9.69 40.24 -10.54
N PRO A 266 10.04 39.07 -9.95
CA PRO A 266 10.60 37.98 -10.74
C PRO A 266 9.51 37.06 -11.28
N ASN A 267 9.65 36.85 -12.59
CA ASN A 267 8.93 35.92 -13.45
C ASN A 267 8.95 34.46 -12.97
N SER A 268 7.81 33.80 -13.18
CA SER A 268 7.68 32.51 -13.89
C SER A 268 8.69 31.41 -13.60
N PHE A 269 8.23 30.35 -12.92
CA PHE A 269 8.72 28.99 -13.15
C PHE A 269 7.55 28.02 -13.24
N ILE A 270 6.94 27.91 -14.43
CA ILE A 270 6.25 26.68 -14.84
C ILE A 270 7.30 25.82 -15.53
N SER A 271 7.80 24.82 -14.80
CA SER A 271 8.57 23.73 -15.37
C SER A 271 7.59 22.70 -15.91
N PHE A 272 7.41 22.69 -17.24
CA PHE A 272 6.82 21.58 -17.97
C PHE A 272 7.87 20.47 -18.06
N LEU A 273 7.70 19.39 -17.30
CA LEU A 273 8.41 18.14 -17.57
C LEU A 273 7.57 17.30 -18.54
N SER A 274 8.04 17.31 -19.79
CA SER A 274 7.75 16.29 -20.80
C SER A 274 8.28 14.95 -20.29
N PHE A 275 7.39 14.02 -19.95
CA PHE A 275 7.80 12.63 -19.80
C PHE A 275 7.90 12.01 -21.19
N GLY A 276 9.15 11.92 -21.67
CA GLY A 276 9.52 11.12 -22.81
C GLY A 276 9.08 9.68 -22.62
N THR A 277 8.30 9.20 -23.58
CA THR A 277 8.01 7.79 -23.79
C THR A 277 9.27 7.11 -24.31
N ASP A 278 9.86 6.22 -23.52
CA ASP A 278 10.76 5.18 -24.01
C ASP A 278 10.66 3.95 -23.10
N ILE A 279 9.73 3.04 -23.40
CA ILE A 279 9.94 1.61 -23.16
C ILE A 279 9.39 0.84 -24.36
N SER A 280 10.32 0.12 -24.98
CA SER A 280 10.24 -0.75 -26.15
C SER A 280 8.98 -1.61 -26.23
N ALA A 281 8.28 -1.51 -27.37
CA ALA A 281 7.33 -2.50 -27.83
C ALA A 281 8.09 -3.77 -28.24
N ASN A 282 7.94 -4.83 -27.44
CA ASN A 282 8.17 -6.20 -27.87
C ASN A 282 7.03 -7.06 -27.32
N GLN A 283 5.96 -7.20 -28.10
CA GLN A 283 5.05 -8.33 -27.99
C GLN A 283 4.67 -8.81 -29.38
N GLU A 284 5.14 -10.03 -29.65
CA GLU A 284 4.84 -10.89 -30.78
C GLU A 284 3.32 -11.06 -30.95
N GLU A 285 2.89 -11.04 -32.21
CA GLU A 285 1.55 -11.39 -32.64
C GLU A 285 1.15 -12.80 -32.15
N GLN A 286 0.10 -12.89 -31.32
CA GLN A 286 -0.66 -14.14 -31.17
C GLN A 286 -2.01 -14.03 -31.86
N ILE A 287 -2.05 -14.64 -33.04
CA ILE A 287 -3.21 -14.96 -33.86
C ILE A 287 -4.30 -15.67 -33.03
N LEU A 288 -5.51 -15.10 -33.06
CA LEU A 288 -6.75 -15.68 -32.55
C LEU A 288 -7.02 -17.07 -33.15
N LYS A 289 -6.98 -18.12 -32.33
CA LYS A 289 -7.46 -19.47 -32.71
C LYS A 289 -8.96 -19.63 -32.39
N PRO A 290 -9.79 -20.18 -33.30
CA PRO A 290 -11.23 -20.28 -33.12
C PRO A 290 -11.67 -21.39 -32.17
N LYS A 291 -12.79 -21.13 -31.46
CA LYS A 291 -13.46 -22.01 -30.49
C LYS A 291 -13.91 -23.33 -31.13
N LYS A 292 -13.44 -24.48 -30.63
CA LYS A 292 -13.95 -25.81 -31.01
C LYS A 292 -15.31 -26.07 -30.33
N LYS A 293 -16.34 -26.34 -31.15
CA LYS A 293 -17.67 -26.81 -30.72
C LYS A 293 -17.58 -28.24 -30.15
N LYS A 294 -18.29 -28.50 -29.04
CA LYS A 294 -18.47 -29.81 -28.42
C LYS A 294 -19.24 -30.75 -29.35
N ARG A 295 -18.72 -31.97 -29.55
CA ARG A 295 -19.39 -33.06 -30.29
C ARG A 295 -20.23 -33.88 -29.32
N ILE A 296 -21.52 -33.99 -29.60
CA ILE A 296 -22.48 -34.85 -28.90
C ILE A 296 -22.13 -36.32 -29.21
N ARG A 297 -22.06 -37.18 -28.19
CA ARG A 297 -22.00 -38.63 -28.36
C ARG A 297 -23.42 -39.19 -28.30
N ARG A 298 -23.83 -39.90 -29.35
CA ARG A 298 -24.87 -40.93 -29.30
C ARG A 298 -24.19 -42.26 -29.02
#